data_AF-A0A2V9NMY9-F1
#
_entry.id   AF-A0A2V9NMY9-F1
#
_cell.length_a   1.000
_cell.length_b   1.000
_cell.length_c   1.000
_cell.angle_alpha   90.00
_cell.angle_beta   90.00
_cell.angle_gamma   90.00
#
_symmetry.space_group_name_H-M   'P 1'
#
loop_
_entity.id
_entity.type
_entity.pdbx_description
1 polymer ?
#
loop_
_entity_poly.entity_id
_entity_poly.type
_entity_poly.pdbx_seq_one_letter_code
_entity_poly.pdbx_strand_id
1 'polypeptide(L)'
;MGIVTAPVQESLTMRSKAPVFVIGCGRSGTTLLYHMLLSSGNFAIYRTESNVLNLLEPRFGDLSKARNKRRLLEAWYRSRLYTLSGLDKAGLEARVMAECSNGG
;
A
#
# COMPACT_ATOMS: atom_id res chain seq x y z
N MET A 1 -22.55 -18.42 44.43
CA MET A 1 -22.03 -19.02 43.18
C MET A 1 -22.48 -18.11 42.05
N GLY A 2 -21.68 -17.08 41.72
CA GLY A 2 -22.06 -16.02 40.79
C GLY A 2 -20.96 -15.88 39.74
N ILE A 3 -21.36 -16.03 38.48
CA ILE A 3 -20.48 -15.97 37.31
C ILE A 3 -20.10 -14.51 37.12
N VAL A 4 -18.81 -14.18 37.27
CA VAL A 4 -18.28 -12.86 36.93
C VAL A 4 -18.18 -12.78 35.41
N THR A 5 -19.17 -12.14 34.78
CA THR A 5 -19.05 -11.70 33.39
C THR A 5 -18.09 -10.51 33.35
N ALA A 6 -16.89 -10.72 32.83
CA ALA A 6 -15.96 -9.64 32.50
C ALA A 6 -16.58 -8.74 31.42
N PRO A 7 -16.38 -7.40 31.48
CA PRO A 7 -16.83 -6.51 30.42
C PRO A 7 -16.04 -6.80 29.13
N VAL A 8 -16.75 -7.09 28.04
CA VAL A 8 -16.16 -7.17 26.70
C VAL A 8 -15.75 -5.74 26.30
N GLN A 9 -14.49 -5.42 26.53
CA GLN A 9 -13.92 -4.10 26.25
C GLN A 9 -13.73 -3.90 24.72
N GLU A 10 -14.64 -3.15 24.11
CA GLU A 10 -14.43 -2.11 23.08
C GLU A 10 -13.20 -2.20 22.15
N SER A 11 -12.97 -3.34 21.47
CA SER A 11 -11.91 -3.48 20.45
C SER A 11 -12.41 -3.52 18.99
N LEU A 12 -13.73 -3.39 18.79
CA LEU A 12 -14.37 -3.56 17.48
C LEU A 12 -14.27 -2.31 16.57
N THR A 13 -13.93 -1.14 17.11
CA THR A 13 -14.04 0.15 16.41
C THR A 13 -12.80 0.54 15.59
N MET A 14 -11.63 -0.08 15.83
CA MET A 14 -10.43 0.17 15.02
C MET A 14 -10.39 -0.69 13.76
N ARG A 15 -10.81 -1.97 13.84
CA ARG A 15 -10.66 -2.90 12.71
C ARG A 15 -11.56 -2.54 11.53
N SER A 16 -12.76 -2.01 11.79
CA SER A 16 -13.71 -1.58 10.76
C SER A 16 -13.25 -0.35 9.96
N LYS A 17 -12.27 0.42 10.48
CA LYS A 17 -11.67 1.58 9.82
C LYS A 17 -10.26 1.29 9.29
N ALA A 18 -9.76 0.06 9.43
CA ALA A 18 -8.42 -0.28 9.00
C ALA A 18 -8.33 -0.22 7.46
N PRO A 19 -7.26 0.37 6.89
CA PRO A 19 -7.06 0.39 5.46
C PRO A 19 -6.79 -1.02 4.93
N VAL A 20 -7.40 -1.36 3.79
CA VAL A 20 -7.13 -2.61 3.07
C VAL A 20 -6.31 -2.28 1.81
N PHE A 21 -5.13 -2.87 1.71
CA PHE A 21 -4.26 -2.75 0.54
C PHE A 21 -4.39 -4.00 -0.32
N VAL A 22 -4.85 -3.83 -1.57
CA VAL A 22 -4.90 -4.92 -2.55
C VAL A 22 -3.64 -4.86 -3.39
N ILE A 23 -2.78 -5.88 -3.28
CA ILE A 23 -1.47 -5.97 -3.95
C ILE A 23 -1.38 -7.33 -4.66
N GLY A 24 -0.71 -7.36 -5.82
CA GLY A 24 -0.47 -8.58 -6.57
C GLY A 24 0.24 -8.30 -7.89
N CYS A 25 0.63 -9.37 -8.59
CA CYS A 25 1.19 -9.29 -9.93
C CYS A 25 0.17 -8.71 -10.93
N GLY A 26 0.65 -8.03 -11.97
CA GLY A 26 -0.19 -7.58 -13.06
C GLY A 26 -1.05 -8.73 -13.60
N ARG A 27 -2.33 -8.46 -13.87
CA ARG A 27 -3.30 -9.44 -14.41
C ARG A 27 -3.66 -10.61 -13.48
N SER A 28 -3.36 -10.55 -12.17
CA SER A 28 -3.74 -11.60 -11.21
C SER A 28 -5.16 -11.45 -10.62
N GLY A 29 -6.00 -10.58 -11.19
CA GLY A 29 -7.37 -10.35 -10.70
C GLY A 29 -7.49 -9.38 -9.51
N THR A 30 -6.43 -8.63 -9.17
CA THR A 30 -6.48 -7.61 -8.11
C THR A 30 -7.55 -6.55 -8.35
N THR A 31 -7.77 -6.12 -9.60
CA THR A 31 -8.84 -5.17 -9.96
C THR A 31 -10.23 -5.77 -9.70
N LEU A 32 -10.44 -7.06 -9.97
CA LEU A 32 -11.70 -7.75 -9.67
C LEU A 32 -11.93 -7.81 -8.16
N LEU A 33 -10.91 -8.22 -7.39
CA LEU A 33 -10.98 -8.26 -5.93
C LEU A 33 -11.28 -6.88 -5.33
N TYR A 34 -10.64 -5.84 -5.85
CA TYR A 34 -10.94 -4.46 -5.46
C TYR A 34 -12.41 -4.09 -5.68
N HIS A 35 -12.99 -4.42 -6.82
CA HIS A 35 -14.41 -4.17 -7.10
C HIS A 35 -15.36 -5.02 -6.23
N MET A 36 -14.97 -6.23 -5.84
CA MET A 36 -15.72 -7.03 -4.87
C MET A 36 -15.74 -6.36 -3.49
N LEU A 37 -14.59 -5.85 -3.02
CA LEU A 37 -14.50 -5.09 -1.77
C LEU A 37 -15.36 -3.83 -1.83
N LEU A 38 -15.28 -3.04 -2.91
CA LEU A 38 -16.14 -1.86 -3.08
C LEU A 38 -17.63 -2.19 -3.05
N SER A 39 -18.04 -3.32 -3.65
CA SER A 39 -19.43 -3.77 -3.66
C SER A 39 -19.98 -4.11 -2.27
N SER A 40 -19.11 -4.32 -1.26
CA SER A 40 -19.54 -4.47 0.14
C SER A 40 -20.04 -3.17 0.79
N GLY A 41 -19.83 -2.02 0.14
CA GLY A 41 -20.38 -0.71 0.55
C GLY A 41 -19.61 0.03 1.64
N ASN A 42 -18.56 -0.56 2.23
CA ASN A 42 -17.85 0.02 3.38
C ASN A 42 -16.42 0.50 3.08
N PHE A 43 -16.03 0.58 1.81
CA PHE A 43 -14.69 0.96 1.38
C PHE A 43 -14.68 2.24 0.54
N ALA A 44 -13.62 3.04 0.69
CA ALA A 44 -13.43 4.25 -0.08
C ALA A 44 -13.11 3.95 -1.55
N ILE A 45 -13.71 4.72 -2.47
CA ILE A 45 -13.45 4.60 -3.91
C ILE A 45 -12.12 5.26 -4.26
N TYR A 46 -11.10 4.44 -4.47
CA TYR A 46 -9.81 4.83 -5.02
C TYR A 46 -9.78 4.52 -6.53
N ARG A 47 -9.86 5.55 -7.38
CA ARG A 47 -10.02 5.38 -8.85
C ARG A 47 -8.71 5.20 -9.61
N THR A 48 -7.58 5.18 -8.92
CA THR A 48 -6.26 5.17 -9.55
C THR A 48 -5.50 3.95 -9.10
N GLU A 49 -5.05 3.08 -10.01
CA GLU A 49 -4.02 2.11 -9.64
C GLU A 49 -2.71 2.87 -9.47
N SER A 50 -2.03 2.72 -8.32
CA SER A 50 -0.78 3.43 -8.07
C SER A 50 0.30 3.07 -9.09
N ASN A 51 0.15 1.92 -9.78
CA ASN A 51 0.99 1.43 -10.89
C ASN A 51 2.49 1.44 -10.61
N VAL A 52 2.89 1.61 -9.35
CA VAL A 52 4.28 1.66 -8.93
C VAL A 52 4.95 0.43 -9.47
N LEU A 53 4.52 -0.77 -9.06
CA LEU A 53 5.13 -2.05 -9.44
C LEU A 53 5.25 -2.24 -10.96
N ASN A 54 4.18 -1.95 -11.72
CA ASN A 54 4.17 -2.04 -13.19
C ASN A 54 5.12 -1.04 -13.87
N LEU A 55 5.33 0.14 -13.27
CA LEU A 55 6.26 1.15 -13.75
C LEU A 55 7.69 0.91 -13.27
N LEU A 56 7.90 0.20 -12.14
CA LEU A 56 9.18 0.15 -11.45
C LEU A 56 10.23 -0.65 -12.22
N GLU A 57 9.92 -1.89 -12.58
CA GLU A 57 10.91 -2.81 -13.13
C GLU A 57 11.40 -2.40 -14.54
N PRO A 58 10.53 -2.02 -15.50
CA PRO A 58 10.99 -1.67 -16.85
C PRO A 58 11.67 -0.30 -16.92
N ARG A 59 11.24 0.66 -16.08
CA ARG A 59 11.65 2.07 -16.20
C ARG A 59 12.91 2.40 -15.41
N PHE A 60 13.10 1.76 -14.26
CA PHE A 60 14.23 2.03 -13.37
C PHE A 60 15.24 0.88 -13.34
N GLY A 61 14.89 -0.28 -13.89
CA GLY A 61 15.73 -1.47 -13.94
C GLY A 61 15.84 -2.16 -12.58
N ASP A 62 16.89 -2.95 -12.43
CA ASP A 62 17.16 -3.76 -11.24
C ASP A 62 17.23 -2.93 -9.94
N LEU A 63 16.30 -3.18 -9.02
CA LEU A 63 16.15 -2.45 -7.75
C LEU A 63 17.07 -2.96 -6.63
N SER A 64 17.81 -4.05 -6.84
CA SER A 64 18.93 -4.39 -5.95
C SER A 64 20.01 -3.30 -5.95
N LYS A 65 20.10 -2.53 -7.04
CA LYS A 65 21.07 -1.44 -7.21
C LYS A 65 20.57 -0.15 -6.57
N ALA A 66 21.31 0.33 -5.56
CA ALA A 66 21.00 1.57 -4.85
C ALA A 66 20.78 2.79 -5.76
N ARG A 67 21.51 2.89 -6.89
CA ARG A 67 21.33 3.97 -7.88
C ARG A 67 19.93 3.95 -8.51
N ASN A 68 19.41 2.77 -8.82
CA ASN A 68 18.10 2.62 -9.45
C ASN A 68 16.99 2.95 -8.46
N LYS A 69 17.12 2.51 -7.19
CA LYS A 69 16.21 2.89 -6.11
C LYS A 69 16.12 4.40 -5.89
N ARG A 70 17.26 5.11 -5.90
CA ARG A 70 17.26 6.58 -5.79
C ARG A 70 16.56 7.26 -6.96
N ARG A 71 16.80 6.80 -8.20
CA ARG A 71 16.10 7.33 -9.39
C ARG A 71 14.59 7.11 -9.33
N LEU A 72 14.18 5.95 -8.84
CA LEU A 72 12.78 5.61 -8.60
C LEU A 72 12.16 6.54 -7.56
N LEU A 73 12.80 6.72 -6.41
CA LEU A 73 12.30 7.59 -5.34
C LEU A 73 12.16 9.03 -5.84
N GLU A 74 13.15 9.55 -6.55
CA GLU A 74 13.10 10.89 -7.15
C GLU A 74 11.93 11.06 -8.14
N ALA A 75 11.65 10.05 -8.96
CA ALA A 75 10.51 10.08 -9.86
C ALA A 75 9.17 9.96 -9.10
N TRP A 76 9.12 9.13 -8.06
CA TRP A 76 7.95 8.94 -7.23
C TRP A 76 7.58 10.21 -6.47
N TYR A 77 8.55 10.91 -5.88
CA TYR A 77 8.31 12.16 -5.14
C TYR A 77 7.72 13.29 -6.00
N ARG A 78 7.95 13.25 -7.31
CA ARG A 78 7.39 14.21 -8.28
C ARG A 78 6.00 13.80 -8.79
N SER A 79 5.54 12.60 -8.44
CA SER A 79 4.25 12.09 -8.89
C SER A 79 3.11 12.63 -8.02
N ARG A 80 1.94 12.80 -8.65
CA ARG A 80 0.71 13.16 -7.93
C ARG A 80 0.34 12.13 -6.86
N LEU A 81 0.70 10.87 -7.06
CA LEU A 81 0.41 9.79 -6.13
C LEU A 81 1.15 9.98 -4.80
N TYR A 82 2.43 10.39 -4.83
CA TYR A 82 3.16 10.71 -3.61
C TYR A 82 2.53 11.89 -2.87
N THR A 83 2.21 12.97 -3.59
CA THR A 83 1.57 14.16 -3.00
C THR A 83 0.25 13.84 -2.31
N LEU A 84 -0.56 12.94 -2.88
CA LEU A 84 -1.84 12.53 -2.31
C LEU A 84 -1.70 11.48 -1.19
N SER A 85 -0.57 10.77 -1.11
CA SER A 85 -0.36 9.70 -0.14
C SER A 85 -0.13 10.18 1.29
N GLY A 86 0.38 11.41 1.47
CA GLY A 86 0.76 11.95 2.78
C GLY A 86 1.90 11.19 3.47
N LEU A 87 2.65 10.34 2.75
CA LEU A 87 3.75 9.55 3.32
C LEU A 87 4.96 10.42 3.65
N ASP A 88 5.56 10.19 4.82
CA ASP A 88 6.81 10.84 5.21
C ASP A 88 7.94 10.46 4.25
N LYS A 89 8.64 11.48 3.73
CA LYS A 89 9.72 11.30 2.75
C LYS A 89 10.89 10.55 3.35
N ALA A 90 11.36 10.97 4.53
CA ALA A 90 12.59 10.48 5.11
C ALA A 90 12.46 9.02 5.55
N GLY A 91 11.36 8.69 6.23
CA GLY A 91 11.04 7.32 6.63
C GLY A 91 10.84 6.39 5.44
N LEU A 92 10.14 6.86 4.39
CA LEU A 92 9.96 6.07 3.17
C LEU A 92 11.29 5.79 2.47
N GLU A 93 12.14 6.81 2.32
CA GLU A 93 13.46 6.67 1.69
C GLU A 93 14.33 5.65 2.41
N ALA A 94 14.45 5.78 3.74
CA ALA A 94 15.27 4.88 4.55
C ALA A 94 14.83 3.42 4.38
N ARG A 95 13.52 3.16 4.43
CA ARG A 95 12.96 1.81 4.28
C ARG A 95 13.12 1.25 2.87
N VAL A 96 12.86 2.04 1.83
CA VAL A 96 13.05 1.58 0.44
C VAL A 96 14.53 1.28 0.18
N MET A 97 15.44 2.11 0.69
CA MET A 97 16.87 1.89 0.52
C MET A 97 17.38 0.66 1.28
N ALA A 98 16.79 0.32 2.44
CA ALA A 98 17.19 -0.83 3.24
C ALA A 98 16.52 -2.15 2.80
N GLU A 99 15.20 -2.14 2.57
CA GLU A 99 14.38 -3.36 2.49
C GLU A 99 14.03 -3.74 1.04
N CYS A 100 13.97 -2.79 0.11
CA CYS A 100 13.47 -3.04 -1.23
C CYS A 100 14.57 -3.58 -2.16
N SER A 101 14.32 -4.73 -2.80
CA SER A 101 15.24 -5.39 -3.74
C SER A 101 14.61 -5.68 -5.10
N ASN A 102 13.28 -5.67 -5.19
CA ASN A 102 12.51 -5.94 -6.41
C ASN A 102 11.25 -5.05 -6.48
N GLY A 103 10.53 -5.12 -7.59
CA GLY A 103 9.29 -4.36 -7.81
C GLY A 103 8.03 -5.09 -7.36
N GLY A 104 8.15 -6.13 -6.53
CA GLY A 104 7.08 -7.11 -6.24
C GLY A 104 7.64 -8.51 -6.12
#